data_AF-A0A2E0LBD3-F1
#
_entry.id   AF-A0A2E0LBD3-F1
#
_cell.length_a   1.000
_cell.length_b   1.000
_cell.length_c   1.000
_cell.angle_alpha   90.00
_cell.angle_beta   90.00
_cell.angle_gamma   90.00
#
_symmetry.space_group_name_H-M   'P 1'
#
loop_
_entity.id
_entity.type
_entity.pdbx_description
1 polymer ?
#
loop_
_entity_poly.entity_id
_entity_poly.type
_entity_poly.pdbx_seq_one_letter_code
_entity_poly.pdbx_strand_id
1 'polypeptide(L)'
;MQREFQNHIQTLRNIGSFKDWESARNALSKLSTGIDALVVSQMIALLSKRFLQENLKYATDESTCQLLANQFNTVQDLNELRESAREIREKFKSKARKPGINNFRSAMKGVDQLLKFDARSQEDVELFVDAVSGIIMATLDCQWGGQNPDLWLRAFEHKNKEDFFIRANHFATDSVVRELNSELWGLVADTFQQSIGNV
;
A
#
# COMPACT_ATOMS: atom_id res chain seq x y z
N MET A 1 21.36 5.87 -16.05
CA MET A 1 19.93 6.25 -16.07
C MET A 1 19.01 5.13 -16.55
N GLN A 2 18.86 4.83 -17.85
CA GLN A 2 17.87 3.84 -18.31
C GLN A 2 18.11 2.41 -17.78
N ARG A 3 19.38 1.97 -17.72
CA ARG A 3 19.75 0.66 -17.14
C ARG A 3 19.51 0.57 -15.64
N GLU A 4 19.81 1.64 -14.89
CA GLU A 4 19.59 1.69 -13.43
C GLU A 4 18.11 1.72 -13.09
N PHE A 5 17.31 2.47 -13.85
CA PHE A 5 15.86 2.45 -13.74
C PHE A 5 15.31 1.04 -13.93
N GLN A 6 15.71 0.34 -15.00
CA GLN A 6 15.29 -1.04 -15.25
C GLN A 6 15.74 -2.01 -14.15
N ASN A 7 16.91 -1.80 -13.55
CA ASN A 7 17.34 -2.60 -12.39
C ASN A 7 16.39 -2.40 -11.20
N HIS A 8 15.99 -1.17 -10.88
CA HIS A 8 15.06 -0.90 -9.78
C HIS A 8 13.66 -1.46 -10.05
N ILE A 9 13.17 -1.39 -11.29
CA ILE A 9 11.92 -2.06 -11.72
C ILE A 9 12.01 -3.57 -11.49
N GLN A 10 13.10 -4.19 -11.90
CA GLN A 10 13.29 -5.63 -11.71
C GLN A 10 13.42 -6.01 -10.24
N THR A 11 14.05 -5.16 -9.42
CA THR A 11 14.06 -5.33 -7.95
C THR A 11 12.64 -5.41 -7.41
N LEU A 12 11.75 -4.48 -7.80
CA LEU A 12 10.36 -4.50 -7.33
C LEU A 12 9.59 -5.75 -7.78
N ARG A 13 9.76 -6.19 -9.03
CA ARG A 13 9.09 -7.41 -9.54
C ARG A 13 9.55 -8.69 -8.86
N ASN A 14 10.78 -8.72 -8.36
CA ASN A 14 11.39 -9.92 -7.78
C ASN A 14 11.23 -9.99 -6.25
N ILE A 15 10.34 -9.20 -5.65
CA ILE A 15 10.12 -9.24 -4.20
C ILE A 15 9.32 -10.49 -3.84
N GLY A 16 10.03 -11.60 -3.59
CA GLY A 16 9.43 -12.87 -3.19
C GLY A 16 9.34 -13.10 -1.67
N SER A 17 9.79 -12.15 -0.85
CA SER A 17 9.84 -12.30 0.61
C SER A 17 9.77 -10.99 1.39
N PHE A 18 9.31 -11.06 2.64
CA PHE A 18 9.27 -9.94 3.58
C PHE A 18 10.63 -9.43 4.03
N LYS A 19 11.70 -10.21 3.82
CA LYS A 19 13.08 -9.79 4.16
C LYS A 19 13.62 -8.77 3.16
N ASP A 20 13.05 -8.72 1.96
CA ASP A 20 13.50 -7.84 0.88
C ASP A 20 12.73 -6.51 0.87
N TRP A 21 11.95 -6.22 1.93
CA TRP A 21 11.15 -5.00 2.06
C TRP A 21 11.99 -3.72 2.01
N GLU A 22 13.17 -3.73 2.62
CA GLU A 22 14.07 -2.59 2.58
C GLU A 22 14.59 -2.35 1.15
N SER A 23 14.90 -3.44 0.42
CA SER A 23 15.28 -3.36 -0.99
C SER A 23 14.14 -2.81 -1.85
N ALA A 24 12.89 -3.19 -1.55
CA ALA A 24 11.70 -2.66 -2.19
C ALA A 24 11.57 -1.15 -2.02
N ARG A 25 11.62 -0.69 -0.76
CA ARG A 25 11.52 0.73 -0.42
C ARG A 25 12.65 1.55 -1.03
N ASN A 26 13.88 1.02 -1.00
CA ASN A 26 15.03 1.67 -1.62
C ASN A 26 14.85 1.78 -3.13
N ALA A 27 14.42 0.71 -3.80
CA ALA A 27 14.13 0.75 -5.23
C ALA A 27 13.01 1.74 -5.55
N LEU A 28 11.93 1.75 -4.77
CA LEU A 28 10.83 2.71 -4.90
C LEU A 28 11.32 4.15 -4.75
N SER A 29 12.07 4.46 -3.69
CA SER A 29 12.65 5.78 -3.44
C SER A 29 13.49 6.26 -4.63
N LYS A 30 14.31 5.38 -5.21
CA LYS A 30 15.11 5.68 -6.42
C LYS A 30 14.26 5.87 -7.68
N LEU A 31 13.18 5.11 -7.83
CA LEU A 31 12.26 5.26 -8.96
C LEU A 31 11.44 6.55 -8.86
N SER A 32 11.14 7.00 -7.65
CA SER A 32 10.37 8.21 -7.36
C SER A 32 11.13 9.51 -7.58
N THR A 33 12.46 9.47 -7.71
CA THR A 33 13.20 10.69 -8.07
C THR A 33 12.93 11.04 -9.53
N GLY A 34 12.28 12.18 -9.77
CA GLY A 34 11.94 12.66 -11.10
C GLY A 34 10.60 12.19 -11.68
N ILE A 35 9.69 11.60 -10.88
CA ILE A 35 8.31 11.32 -11.34
C ILE A 35 7.39 12.53 -11.22
N ASP A 36 6.37 12.54 -12.08
CA ASP A 36 5.28 13.51 -12.01
C ASP A 36 4.32 13.18 -10.84
N ALA A 37 3.76 14.23 -10.24
CA ALA A 37 2.67 14.15 -9.26
C ALA A 37 1.46 13.33 -9.74
N LEU A 38 1.19 13.28 -11.04
CA LEU A 38 0.17 12.44 -11.64
C LEU A 38 0.48 10.95 -11.47
N VAL A 39 1.74 10.54 -11.59
CA VAL A 39 2.14 9.14 -11.37
C VAL A 39 1.96 8.78 -9.89
N VAL A 40 2.29 9.70 -9.00
CA VAL A 40 2.04 9.56 -7.56
C VAL A 40 0.55 9.35 -7.28
N SER A 41 -0.31 10.21 -7.83
CA SER A 41 -1.76 10.12 -7.58
C SER A 41 -2.35 8.83 -8.11
N GLN A 42 -2.01 8.46 -9.35
CA GLN A 42 -2.47 7.24 -10.00
C GLN A 42 -2.03 5.98 -9.26
N MET A 43 -0.77 5.92 -8.80
CA MET A 43 -0.26 4.76 -8.08
C MET A 43 -0.96 4.55 -6.74
N ILE A 44 -1.11 5.62 -5.96
CA ILE A 44 -1.81 5.55 -4.67
C ILE A 44 -3.28 5.18 -4.90
N ALA A 45 -3.91 5.73 -5.94
CA ALA A 45 -5.29 5.42 -6.27
C ALA A 45 -5.47 3.94 -6.66
N LEU A 46 -4.59 3.43 -7.50
CA LEU A 46 -4.59 2.03 -7.94
C LEU A 46 -4.44 1.07 -6.76
N LEU A 47 -3.47 1.31 -5.88
CA LEU A 47 -3.25 0.48 -4.69
C LEU A 47 -4.39 0.60 -3.68
N SER A 48 -4.94 1.81 -3.50
CA SER A 48 -6.09 2.03 -2.61
C SER A 48 -7.32 1.30 -3.11
N LYS A 49 -7.57 1.31 -4.42
CA LYS A 49 -8.62 0.51 -5.04
C LYS A 49 -8.40 -0.98 -4.78
N ARG A 50 -7.17 -1.48 -4.97
CA ARG A 50 -6.87 -2.89 -4.69
C ARG A 50 -7.12 -3.25 -3.22
N PHE A 51 -6.68 -2.41 -2.29
CA PHE A 51 -6.96 -2.60 -0.86
C PHE A 51 -8.47 -2.68 -0.60
N LEU A 52 -9.25 -1.73 -1.11
CA LEU A 52 -10.69 -1.68 -0.90
C LEU A 52 -11.38 -2.92 -1.46
N GLN A 53 -10.97 -3.39 -2.63
CA GLN A 53 -11.49 -4.60 -3.27
C GLN A 53 -11.17 -5.88 -2.49
N GLU A 54 -9.95 -6.02 -1.94
CA GLU A 54 -9.63 -7.15 -1.06
C GLU A 54 -10.41 -7.06 0.25
N ASN A 55 -10.57 -5.85 0.79
CA ASN A 55 -11.33 -5.62 2.02
C ASN A 55 -12.80 -6.00 1.85
N LEU A 56 -13.41 -5.87 0.65
CA LEU A 56 -14.79 -6.29 0.38
C LEU A 56 -15.07 -7.72 0.83
N LYS A 57 -14.10 -8.63 0.66
CA LYS A 57 -14.26 -10.06 0.98
C LYS A 57 -14.35 -10.33 2.49
N TYR A 58 -13.79 -9.43 3.31
CA TYR A 58 -13.60 -9.66 4.74
C TYR A 58 -14.19 -8.56 5.64
N ALA A 59 -14.65 -7.44 5.07
CA ALA A 59 -15.34 -6.37 5.78
C ALA A 59 -16.86 -6.56 5.78
N THR A 60 -17.46 -6.17 6.89
CA THR A 60 -18.90 -6.22 7.13
C THR A 60 -19.73 -5.23 6.30
N ASP A 61 -19.12 -4.43 5.43
CA ASP A 61 -19.75 -3.26 4.80
C ASP A 61 -19.22 -3.08 3.37
N GLU A 62 -19.67 -4.01 2.52
CA GLU A 62 -19.31 -4.13 1.12
C GLU A 62 -19.69 -2.87 0.33
N SER A 63 -20.87 -2.31 0.58
CA SER A 63 -21.38 -1.13 -0.12
C SER A 63 -20.50 0.10 0.10
N THR A 64 -20.02 0.33 1.33
CA THR A 64 -19.08 1.43 1.61
C THR A 64 -17.76 1.22 0.90
N CYS A 65 -17.18 0.01 0.93
CA CYS A 65 -15.91 -0.25 0.27
C CYS A 65 -16.03 -0.15 -1.27
N GLN A 66 -17.15 -0.57 -1.84
CA GLN A 66 -17.42 -0.45 -3.28
C GLN A 66 -17.60 1.01 -3.71
N LEU A 67 -18.32 1.80 -2.92
CA LEU A 67 -18.48 3.23 -3.15
C LEU A 67 -17.12 3.93 -3.14
N LEU A 68 -16.30 3.69 -2.10
CA LEU A 68 -14.97 4.26 -1.98
C LEU A 68 -14.07 3.79 -3.15
N ALA A 69 -14.11 2.51 -3.53
CA ALA A 69 -13.33 1.99 -4.65
C ALA A 69 -13.69 2.68 -5.98
N ASN A 70 -14.97 3.00 -6.17
CA ASN A 70 -15.43 3.73 -7.35
C ASN A 70 -14.93 5.18 -7.36
N GLN A 71 -14.80 5.84 -6.21
CA GLN A 71 -14.23 7.19 -6.12
C GLN A 71 -12.76 7.21 -6.57
N PHE A 72 -11.99 6.15 -6.29
CA PHE A 72 -10.60 6.06 -6.75
C PHE A 72 -10.46 5.87 -8.26
N ASN A 73 -11.51 5.43 -8.98
CA ASN A 73 -11.48 5.39 -10.45
C ASN A 73 -11.52 6.78 -11.07
N THR A 74 -12.02 7.77 -10.34
CA THR A 74 -12.18 9.12 -10.88
C THR A 74 -11.03 10.05 -10.50
N VAL A 75 -10.15 9.66 -9.57
CA VAL A 75 -8.99 10.47 -9.15
C VAL A 75 -8.07 10.79 -10.33
N GLN A 76 -7.99 12.07 -10.68
CA GLN A 76 -7.11 12.60 -11.73
C GLN A 76 -5.89 13.30 -11.17
N ASP A 77 -5.92 13.78 -9.93
CA ASP A 77 -4.84 14.56 -9.33
C ASP A 77 -4.68 14.36 -7.82
N LEU A 78 -3.71 15.05 -7.23
CA LEU A 78 -3.41 14.97 -5.79
C LEU A 78 -4.46 15.64 -4.90
N ASN A 79 -5.22 16.62 -5.40
CA ASN A 79 -6.30 17.25 -4.64
C ASN A 79 -7.48 16.30 -4.50
N GLU A 80 -7.91 15.69 -5.59
CA GLU A 80 -8.97 14.67 -5.58
C GLU A 80 -8.56 13.47 -4.73
N LEU A 81 -7.31 13.01 -4.88
CA LEU A 81 -6.75 11.95 -4.06
C LEU A 81 -6.83 12.28 -2.57
N ARG A 82 -6.51 13.52 -2.18
CA ARG A 82 -6.59 13.98 -0.79
C ARG A 82 -8.01 13.91 -0.25
N GLU A 83 -9.00 14.39 -1.01
CA GLU A 83 -10.39 14.37 -0.56
C GLU A 83 -10.89 12.93 -0.37
N SER A 84 -10.56 12.01 -1.30
CA SER A 84 -10.83 10.57 -1.12
C SER A 84 -10.12 9.98 0.11
N ALA A 85 -8.86 10.35 0.35
CA ALA A 85 -8.08 9.89 1.50
C ALA A 85 -8.70 10.37 2.83
N ARG A 86 -9.19 11.62 2.88
CA ARG A 86 -9.90 12.17 4.04
C ARG A 86 -11.19 11.40 4.33
N GLU A 87 -11.99 11.15 3.30
CA GLU A 87 -13.24 10.39 3.44
C GLU A 87 -12.97 8.98 4.00
N ILE A 88 -11.98 8.26 3.45
CA ILE A 88 -11.57 6.94 3.96
C ILE A 88 -11.27 6.97 5.45
N ARG A 89 -10.45 7.93 5.89
CA ARG A 89 -9.99 7.95 7.29
C ARG A 89 -11.13 8.12 8.27
N GLU A 90 -12.15 8.88 7.89
CA GLU A 90 -13.37 9.05 8.68
C GLU A 90 -14.26 7.80 8.61
N LYS A 91 -14.55 7.28 7.41
CA LYS A 91 -15.38 6.08 7.22
C LYS A 91 -14.84 4.85 7.94
N PHE A 92 -13.51 4.73 8.04
CA PHE A 92 -12.86 3.59 8.69
C PHE A 92 -12.40 3.86 10.13
N LYS A 93 -12.68 5.04 10.68
CA LYS A 93 -12.27 5.40 12.05
C LYS A 93 -12.77 4.40 13.10
N SER A 94 -14.02 3.97 13.01
CA SER A 94 -14.61 2.98 13.92
C SER A 94 -14.16 1.53 13.66
N LYS A 95 -13.49 1.29 12.52
CA LYS A 95 -13.04 -0.04 12.07
C LYS A 95 -11.54 -0.25 12.27
N ALA A 96 -10.86 0.60 13.03
CA ALA A 96 -9.40 0.60 13.18
C ALA A 96 -8.79 -0.74 13.66
N ARG A 97 -9.55 -1.58 14.37
CA ARG A 97 -9.09 -2.91 14.84
C ARG A 97 -9.20 -4.01 13.79
N LYS A 98 -9.86 -3.74 12.65
CA LYS A 98 -9.97 -4.71 11.57
C LYS A 98 -8.63 -4.86 10.84
N PRO A 99 -8.32 -6.06 10.31
CA PRO A 99 -7.10 -6.33 9.56
C PRO A 99 -6.79 -5.27 8.51
N GLY A 100 -5.57 -4.73 8.54
CA GLY A 100 -5.06 -3.75 7.57
C GLY A 100 -5.62 -2.32 7.67
N ILE A 101 -6.78 -2.11 8.30
CA ILE A 101 -7.45 -0.79 8.30
C ILE A 101 -6.61 0.30 8.97
N ASN A 102 -5.92 0.00 10.07
CA ASN A 102 -5.08 1.00 10.74
C ASN A 102 -3.88 1.43 9.88
N ASN A 103 -3.25 0.49 9.17
CA ASN A 103 -2.15 0.78 8.25
C ASN A 103 -2.65 1.60 7.07
N PHE A 104 -3.80 1.24 6.49
CA PHE A 104 -4.39 1.98 5.39
C PHE A 104 -4.73 3.42 5.78
N ARG A 105 -5.36 3.62 6.95
CA ARG A 105 -5.66 4.96 7.47
C ARG A 105 -4.41 5.78 7.73
N SER A 106 -3.34 5.16 8.22
CA SER A 106 -2.05 5.82 8.43
C SER A 106 -1.41 6.24 7.11
N ALA A 107 -1.45 5.37 6.09
CA ALA A 107 -1.00 5.72 4.74
C ALA A 107 -1.80 6.91 4.17
N MET A 108 -3.13 6.88 4.28
CA MET A 108 -4.01 8.00 3.85
C MET A 108 -3.73 9.31 4.62
N LYS A 109 -3.16 9.25 5.82
CA LYS A 109 -2.68 10.45 6.53
C LYS A 109 -1.40 11.02 5.92
N GLY A 110 -0.52 10.17 5.38
CA GLY A 110 0.63 10.61 4.58
C GLY A 110 0.20 11.30 3.29
N VAL A 111 -0.84 10.77 2.63
CA VAL A 111 -1.41 11.34 1.39
C VAL A 111 -1.81 12.81 1.53
N ASP A 112 -2.37 13.22 2.68
CA ASP A 112 -2.71 14.63 2.94
C ASP A 112 -1.51 15.59 2.77
N GLN A 113 -0.29 15.10 2.95
CA GLN A 113 0.95 15.88 2.91
C GLN A 113 1.54 15.94 1.50
N LEU A 114 1.09 15.09 0.58
CA LEU A 114 1.64 14.97 -0.78
C LEU A 114 1.14 16.03 -1.78
N LEU A 115 0.27 16.96 -1.37
CA LEU A 115 -0.34 17.97 -2.27
C LEU A 115 0.65 18.80 -3.09
N LYS A 116 1.87 18.97 -2.59
CA LYS A 116 2.95 19.72 -3.23
C LYS A 116 4.12 18.83 -3.57
N PHE A 117 3.86 17.55 -3.85
CA PHE A 117 4.89 16.57 -4.14
C PHE A 117 5.91 17.13 -5.14
N ASP A 118 7.15 17.28 -4.68
CA ASP A 118 8.30 17.59 -5.51
C ASP A 118 9.23 16.38 -5.51
N ALA A 119 9.43 15.77 -6.68
CA ALA A 119 10.29 14.60 -6.81
C ALA A 119 11.77 14.86 -6.54
N ARG A 120 12.17 16.12 -6.32
CA ARG A 120 13.50 16.54 -5.86
C ARG A 120 13.58 16.68 -4.33
N SER A 121 12.44 16.72 -3.65
CA SER A 121 12.35 16.73 -2.19
C SER A 121 12.45 15.30 -1.66
N GLN A 122 13.50 15.01 -0.91
CA GLN A 122 13.64 13.69 -0.28
C GLN A 122 12.48 13.42 0.71
N GLU A 123 11.99 14.47 1.38
CA GLU A 123 10.86 14.35 2.31
C GLU A 123 9.59 13.90 1.59
N ASP A 124 9.28 14.51 0.43
CA ASP A 124 8.09 14.15 -0.35
C ASP A 124 8.21 12.75 -0.94
N VAL A 125 9.40 12.36 -1.39
CA VAL A 125 9.70 11.01 -1.86
C VAL A 125 9.50 9.99 -0.74
N GLU A 126 10.00 10.25 0.48
CA GLU A 126 9.79 9.34 1.61
C GLU A 126 8.31 9.26 2.02
N LEU A 127 7.59 10.38 2.02
CA LEU A 127 6.13 10.38 2.27
C LEU A 127 5.38 9.52 1.26
N PHE A 128 5.78 9.58 -0.02
CA PHE A 128 5.22 8.75 -1.07
C PHE A 128 5.56 7.26 -0.87
N VAL A 129 6.83 6.95 -0.59
CA VAL A 129 7.31 5.59 -0.30
C VAL A 129 6.55 5.01 0.88
N ASP A 130 6.32 5.79 1.94
CA ASP A 130 5.57 5.39 3.12
C ASP A 130 4.09 5.15 2.81
N ALA A 131 3.46 6.00 2.00
CA ALA A 131 2.09 5.81 1.59
C ALA A 131 1.92 4.50 0.80
N VAL A 132 2.74 4.27 -0.23
CA VAL A 132 2.71 3.03 -1.04
C VAL A 132 2.97 1.80 -0.16
N SER A 133 4.04 1.84 0.63
CA SER A 133 4.43 0.77 1.57
C SER A 133 3.29 0.45 2.55
N GLY A 134 2.65 1.48 3.11
CA GLY A 134 1.58 1.36 4.07
C GLY A 134 0.31 0.75 3.46
N ILE A 135 -0.04 1.09 2.22
CA ILE A 135 -1.19 0.50 1.51
C ILE A 135 -0.92 -0.96 1.15
N ILE A 136 0.29 -1.29 0.71
CA ILE A 136 0.68 -2.69 0.46
C ILE A 136 0.56 -3.49 1.75
N MET A 137 1.20 -3.04 2.84
CA MET A 137 1.12 -3.74 4.12
C MET A 137 -0.31 -3.86 4.65
N ALA A 138 -1.14 -2.83 4.45
CA ALA A 138 -2.56 -2.89 4.78
C ALA A 138 -3.30 -3.99 3.99
N THR A 139 -2.99 -4.14 2.71
CA THR A 139 -3.61 -5.16 1.83
C THR A 139 -3.20 -6.56 2.26
N LEU A 140 -1.91 -6.76 2.56
CA LEU A 140 -1.39 -8.02 3.10
C LEU A 140 -2.02 -8.38 4.45
N ASP A 141 -2.08 -7.42 5.37
CA ASP A 141 -2.71 -7.61 6.68
C ASP A 141 -4.20 -7.92 6.54
N CYS A 142 -4.89 -7.24 5.61
CA CYS A 142 -6.30 -7.51 5.32
C CYS A 142 -6.53 -8.95 4.88
N GLN A 143 -5.74 -9.41 3.90
CA GLN A 143 -5.81 -10.77 3.38
C GLN A 143 -5.52 -11.80 4.47
N TRP A 144 -4.36 -11.67 5.15
CA TRP A 144 -3.94 -12.64 6.14
C TRP A 144 -4.85 -12.66 7.36
N GLY A 145 -5.18 -11.49 7.91
CA GLY A 145 -6.01 -11.40 9.10
C GLY A 145 -7.48 -11.74 8.84
N GLY A 146 -7.96 -11.56 7.60
CA GLY A 146 -9.27 -12.06 7.17
C GLY A 146 -9.35 -13.59 7.16
N GLN A 147 -8.26 -14.25 6.72
CA GLN A 147 -8.15 -15.71 6.71
C GLN A 147 -7.83 -16.30 8.09
N ASN A 148 -7.17 -15.53 8.96
CA ASN A 148 -6.66 -15.97 10.26
C ASN A 148 -7.14 -15.05 11.40
N PRO A 149 -8.46 -14.93 11.66
CA PRO A 149 -8.99 -13.92 12.57
C PRO A 149 -8.47 -14.05 14.02
N ASP A 150 -8.29 -15.27 14.52
CA ASP A 150 -7.78 -15.52 15.87
C ASP A 150 -6.30 -15.12 16.01
N LEU A 151 -5.48 -15.49 15.03
CA LEU A 151 -4.06 -15.12 15.01
C LEU A 151 -3.88 -13.62 14.83
N TRP A 152 -4.71 -12.99 13.99
CA TRP A 152 -4.72 -11.53 13.84
C TRP A 152 -5.04 -10.84 15.16
N LEU A 153 -6.11 -11.26 15.84
CA LEU A 153 -6.51 -10.63 17.11
C LEU A 153 -5.39 -10.72 18.14
N ARG A 154 -4.75 -11.88 18.25
CA ARG A 154 -3.60 -12.08 19.16
C ARG A 154 -2.39 -11.24 18.75
N ALA A 155 -2.04 -11.24 17.47
CA ALA A 155 -0.95 -10.43 16.92
C ALA A 155 -1.22 -8.92 17.02
N PHE A 156 -2.47 -8.50 17.16
CA PHE A 156 -2.83 -7.10 17.34
C PHE A 156 -2.83 -6.70 18.83
N GLU A 157 -3.33 -7.56 19.71
CA GLU A 157 -3.50 -7.26 21.13
C GLU A 157 -2.25 -7.54 21.99
N HIS A 158 -1.37 -8.44 21.54
CA HIS A 158 -0.13 -8.82 22.25
C HIS A 158 -0.34 -9.13 23.74
N LYS A 159 -1.32 -9.98 24.06
CA LYS A 159 -1.65 -10.31 25.45
C LYS A 159 -0.54 -11.12 26.13
N ASN A 160 0.20 -11.92 25.37
CA ASN A 160 1.27 -12.78 25.87
C ASN A 160 2.58 -12.59 25.08
N LYS A 161 3.71 -13.01 25.66
CA LYS A 161 5.04 -12.93 25.01
C LYS A 161 5.11 -13.67 23.67
N GLU A 162 4.39 -14.77 23.54
CA GLU A 162 4.35 -15.56 22.30
C GLU A 162 3.65 -14.81 21.15
N ASP A 163 2.72 -13.90 21.47
CA ASP A 163 1.94 -13.19 20.47
C ASP A 163 2.82 -12.26 19.61
N PHE A 164 3.93 -11.76 20.17
CA PHE A 164 4.93 -10.95 19.44
C PHE A 164 5.57 -11.69 18.26
N PHE A 165 5.60 -13.02 18.31
CA PHE A 165 6.21 -13.84 17.26
C PHE A 165 5.18 -14.32 16.23
N ILE A 166 3.88 -14.06 16.42
CA ILE A 166 2.85 -14.57 15.50
C ILE A 166 3.09 -14.07 14.07
N ARG A 167 3.40 -12.77 13.91
CA ARG A 167 3.67 -12.23 12.57
C ARG A 167 4.92 -12.84 11.93
N ALA A 168 5.96 -13.09 12.72
CA ALA A 168 7.19 -13.71 12.22
C ALA A 168 6.99 -15.19 11.84
N ASN A 169 6.19 -15.93 12.62
CA ASN A 169 6.04 -17.38 12.49
C ASN A 169 4.89 -17.80 11.55
N HIS A 170 3.92 -16.91 11.31
CA HIS A 170 2.73 -17.23 10.52
C HIS A 170 2.58 -16.28 9.33
N PHE A 171 2.51 -14.97 9.56
CA PHE A 171 2.29 -14.00 8.48
C PHE A 171 3.45 -13.98 7.46
N ALA A 172 4.70 -13.93 7.94
CA ALA A 172 5.87 -13.82 7.06
C ALA A 172 6.16 -15.09 6.24
N THR A 173 5.65 -16.24 6.68
CA THR A 173 5.84 -17.55 6.06
C THR A 173 4.65 -18.00 5.21
N ASP A 174 3.51 -17.31 5.29
CA ASP A 174 2.30 -17.62 4.55
C ASP A 174 2.51 -17.44 3.04
N SER A 175 2.23 -18.49 2.26
CA SER A 175 2.47 -18.49 0.81
C SER A 175 1.54 -17.55 0.06
N VAL A 176 0.27 -17.46 0.47
CA VAL A 176 -0.73 -16.57 -0.17
C VAL A 176 -0.33 -15.13 0.03
N VAL A 177 0.13 -14.78 1.24
CA VAL A 177 0.62 -13.44 1.55
C VAL A 177 1.88 -13.11 0.74
N ARG A 178 2.82 -14.05 0.59
CA ARG A 178 4.05 -13.83 -0.20
C ARG A 178 3.77 -13.66 -1.69
N GLU A 179 2.85 -14.44 -2.24
CA GLU A 179 2.38 -14.30 -3.63
C GLU A 179 1.73 -12.93 -3.84
N LEU A 180 0.81 -12.54 -2.95
CA LEU A 180 0.14 -11.23 -3.00
C LEU A 180 1.14 -10.08 -2.86
N ASN A 181 2.14 -10.20 -1.99
CA ASN A 181 3.19 -9.19 -1.85
C ASN A 181 3.99 -9.03 -3.16
N SER A 182 4.32 -10.14 -3.82
CA SER A 182 5.00 -10.13 -5.12
C SER A 182 4.12 -9.46 -6.19
N GLU A 183 2.81 -9.77 -6.21
CA GLU A 183 1.83 -9.17 -7.12
C GLU A 183 1.72 -7.66 -6.93
N LEU A 184 1.58 -7.19 -5.68
CA LEU A 184 1.40 -5.76 -5.37
C LEU A 184 2.63 -4.94 -5.73
N TRP A 185 3.84 -5.44 -5.46
CA TRP A 185 5.06 -4.76 -5.89
C TRP A 185 5.29 -4.85 -7.40
N GLY A 186 4.89 -5.94 -8.04
CA GLY A 186 4.82 -6.05 -9.48
C GLY A 186 3.94 -4.97 -10.10
N LEU A 187 2.76 -4.71 -9.50
CA LEU A 187 1.85 -3.65 -9.92
C LEU A 187 2.48 -2.25 -9.81
N VAL A 188 3.21 -1.99 -8.72
CA VAL A 188 4.00 -0.75 -8.57
C VAL A 188 5.02 -0.63 -9.70
N ALA A 189 5.78 -1.70 -9.96
CA ALA A 189 6.80 -1.72 -11.01
C ALA A 189 6.20 -1.46 -12.40
N ASP A 190 5.08 -2.10 -12.71
CA ASP A 190 4.39 -1.95 -13.99
C ASP A 190 3.86 -0.53 -14.19
N THR A 191 3.36 0.10 -13.12
CA THR A 191 2.89 1.50 -13.15
C THR A 191 4.04 2.46 -13.50
N PHE A 192 5.21 2.30 -12.87
CA PHE A 192 6.40 3.10 -13.23
C PHE A 192 6.89 2.84 -14.66
N GLN A 193 6.84 1.59 -15.12
CA GLN A 193 7.27 1.27 -16.48
C GLN A 193 6.35 1.90 -17.52
N GLN A 194 5.03 1.91 -17.28
CA GLN A 194 4.05 2.55 -18.15
C GLN A 194 4.18 4.07 -18.16
N SER A 195 4.49 4.70 -17.02
CA SER A 195 4.65 6.16 -16.96
C SER A 195 5.84 6.68 -17.76
N ILE A 196 6.87 5.86 -18.00
CA ILE A 196 8.02 6.22 -18.83
C ILE A 196 7.80 5.89 -20.32
N GLY A 197 7.02 4.85 -20.64
CA GLY A 197 6.71 4.50 -22.03
C GLY A 197 5.87 5.54 -22.78
N ASN A 198 5.29 6.50 -22.06
CA ASN A 198 4.47 7.59 -22.58
C ASN A 198 5.24 8.94 -22.67
N VAL A 199 6.56 8.93 -22.50
CA VAL A 199 7.45 10.10 -22.66
C VAL A 199 8.30 9.97 -23.92
#